data_AF-A0A8T4P7V9-F1
#
_entry.id   AF-A0A8T4P7V9-F1
#
_cell.length_a   1.000
_cell.length_b   1.000
_cell.length_c   1.000
_cell.angle_alpha   90.00
_cell.angle_beta   90.00
_cell.angle_gamma   90.00
#
_symmetry.space_group_name_H-M   'P 1'
#
loop_
_entity.id
_entity.type
_entity.pdbx_description
1 polymer ?
#
loop_
_entity_poly.entity_id
_entity_poly.type
_entity_poly.pdbx_seq_one_letter_code
_entity_poly.pdbx_strand_id
1 'polypeptide(L)'
;IVTGFYNLITPFRGGMAARAVYLKKRYNFAYVDFLATLSASYVLIFLVASVLGIISTLVIYFKTEVFSWVLFFIFLVVFLGGLFIIILSPKFKETKNKWLDRFIKVINGWHLIKHNPKIITLTIIITFVQLLLSTLMLYLQFLTFGIEISFASVLFLSAIGNLSILIGITPGNLGISEAITVFSAATIGITPAESLSAALLGRAVSLVVLFILGPIFSWALMRKIKTKK
;
A
#
# COMPACT_ATOMS: atom_id res chain seq x y z
N ILE A 1 4.08 5.54 -11.82
CA ILE A 1 4.67 4.85 -12.99
C ILE A 1 6.14 4.50 -12.76
N VAL A 2 7.09 5.46 -12.71
CA VAL A 2 8.53 5.17 -12.56
C VAL A 2 8.84 4.27 -11.35
N THR A 3 8.37 4.63 -10.15
CA THR A 3 8.52 3.79 -8.94
C THR A 3 7.89 2.40 -9.12
N GLY A 4 6.73 2.31 -9.78
CA GLY A 4 6.07 1.03 -10.04
C GLY A 4 6.86 0.14 -10.99
N PHE A 5 7.40 0.71 -12.07
CA PHE A 5 8.23 0.00 -13.04
C PHE A 5 9.50 -0.58 -12.39
N TYR A 6 10.21 0.22 -11.59
CA TYR A 6 11.39 -0.29 -10.89
C TYR A 6 11.02 -1.32 -9.80
N ASN A 7 9.90 -1.15 -9.08
CA ASN A 7 9.41 -2.16 -8.14
C ASN A 7 9.04 -3.48 -8.82
N LEU A 8 8.66 -3.45 -10.09
CA LEU A 8 8.31 -4.63 -10.85
C LEU A 8 9.55 -5.47 -11.21
N ILE A 9 10.63 -4.81 -11.63
CA ILE A 9 11.85 -5.49 -12.11
C ILE A 9 12.91 -5.73 -11.02
N THR A 10 12.80 -5.06 -9.86
CA THR A 10 13.77 -5.20 -8.77
C THR A 10 13.14 -5.76 -7.50
N PRO A 11 13.86 -6.62 -6.75
CA PRO A 11 13.42 -7.06 -5.44
C PRO A 11 13.48 -5.92 -4.40
N PHE A 12 12.94 -6.14 -3.21
CA PHE A 12 12.97 -5.21 -2.07
C PHE A 12 12.44 -3.80 -2.41
N ARG A 13 11.49 -3.70 -3.35
CA ARG A 13 10.87 -2.43 -3.77
C ARG A 13 11.91 -1.40 -4.24
N GLY A 14 12.85 -1.80 -5.10
CA GLY A 14 13.93 -0.93 -5.58
C GLY A 14 13.46 0.34 -6.30
N GLY A 15 12.21 0.43 -6.76
CA GLY A 15 11.62 1.68 -7.24
C GLY A 15 11.42 2.73 -6.16
N MET A 16 11.22 2.34 -4.90
CA MET A 16 11.24 3.26 -3.75
C MET A 16 12.65 3.81 -3.53
N ALA A 17 13.68 2.97 -3.68
CA ALA A 17 15.06 3.42 -3.63
C ALA A 17 15.37 4.39 -4.79
N ALA A 18 14.91 4.09 -6.01
CA ALA A 18 15.05 5.00 -7.15
C ALA A 18 14.39 6.37 -6.89
N ARG A 19 13.20 6.39 -6.29
CA ARG A 19 12.52 7.62 -5.87
C ARG A 19 13.32 8.39 -4.81
N ALA A 20 13.87 7.69 -3.83
CA ALA A 20 14.68 8.30 -2.78
C ALA A 20 15.95 8.95 -3.36
N VAL A 21 16.68 8.24 -4.22
CA VAL A 21 17.88 8.75 -4.92
C VAL A 21 17.55 9.96 -5.78
N TYR A 22 16.42 9.92 -6.50
CA TYR A 22 15.96 11.05 -7.31
C TYR A 22 15.73 12.30 -6.46
N LEU A 23 14.99 12.17 -5.35
CA LEU A 23 14.68 13.29 -4.45
C LEU A 23 15.95 13.83 -3.79
N LYS A 24 16.89 12.95 -3.41
CA LYS A 24 18.17 13.38 -2.86
C LYS A 24 19.00 14.17 -3.87
N LYS A 25 19.11 13.69 -5.12
CA LYS A 25 19.91 14.37 -6.16
C LYS A 25 19.27 15.66 -6.66
N ARG A 26 17.94 15.71 -6.82
CA ARG A 26 17.25 16.85 -7.44
C ARG A 26 16.84 17.94 -6.45
N TYR A 27 16.47 17.56 -5.24
CA TYR A 27 15.89 18.43 -4.21
C TYR A 27 16.68 18.45 -2.89
N ASN A 28 17.84 17.77 -2.81
CA ASN A 28 18.64 17.59 -1.60
C ASN A 28 17.88 16.97 -0.41
N PHE A 29 16.75 16.32 -0.67
CA PHE A 29 15.90 15.74 0.35
C PHE A 29 16.58 14.55 1.03
N ALA A 30 16.73 14.57 2.35
CA ALA A 30 17.49 13.54 3.05
C ALA A 30 16.78 12.19 3.03
N TYR A 31 17.55 11.10 3.01
CA TYR A 31 16.98 9.75 3.04
C TYR A 31 16.16 9.48 4.30
N VAL A 32 16.58 10.05 5.44
CA VAL A 32 15.87 9.93 6.71
C VAL A 32 14.49 10.59 6.64
N ASP A 33 14.40 11.78 6.07
CA ASP A 33 13.12 12.50 5.87
C ASP A 33 12.22 11.76 4.86
N PHE A 34 12.80 11.15 3.83
CA PHE A 34 12.05 10.30 2.91
C PHE A 34 11.47 9.07 3.59
N LEU A 35 12.25 8.36 4.40
CA LEU A 35 11.76 7.22 5.15
C LEU A 35 10.71 7.63 6.18
N ALA A 36 10.90 8.75 6.87
CA ALA A 36 9.90 9.32 7.78
C ALA A 36 8.57 9.60 7.09
N THR A 37 8.60 10.34 5.98
CA THR A 37 7.38 10.66 5.22
C THR A 37 6.72 9.42 4.64
N LEU A 38 7.50 8.43 4.21
CA LEU A 38 6.99 7.17 3.70
C LEU A 38 6.30 6.34 4.80
N SER A 39 6.95 6.17 5.95
CA SER A 39 6.41 5.43 7.10
C SER A 39 5.13 6.08 7.62
N ALA A 40 5.12 7.41 7.75
CA ALA A 40 3.91 8.16 8.10
C ALA A 40 2.77 7.92 7.10
N SER A 41 3.08 7.92 5.80
CA SER A 41 2.08 7.64 4.76
C SER A 41 1.52 6.22 4.90
N TYR A 42 2.36 5.23 5.20
CA TYR A 42 1.89 3.85 5.40
C TYR A 42 1.01 3.67 6.64
N VAL A 43 1.29 4.37 7.74
CA VAL A 43 0.40 4.35 8.91
C VAL A 43 -1.00 4.83 8.53
N LEU A 44 -1.11 5.94 7.79
CA LEU A 44 -2.39 6.44 7.31
C LEU A 44 -3.06 5.47 6.32
N ILE A 45 -2.27 4.85 5.43
CA ILE A 45 -2.80 3.87 4.49
C ILE A 45 -3.38 2.65 5.19
N PHE A 46 -2.67 2.11 6.19
CA PHE A 46 -3.15 0.96 6.95
C PHE A 46 -4.34 1.30 7.84
N LEU A 47 -4.42 2.53 8.35
CA LEU A 47 -5.60 2.98 9.09
C LEU A 47 -6.82 3.01 8.18
N VAL A 48 -6.73 3.62 6.99
CA VAL A 48 -7.84 3.63 6.03
C VAL A 48 -8.22 2.21 5.60
N ALA A 49 -7.23 1.38 5.26
CA ALA A 49 -7.46 0.00 4.84
C ALA A 49 -8.11 -0.83 5.96
N SER A 50 -7.68 -0.69 7.21
CA SER A 50 -8.26 -1.42 8.34
C SER A 50 -9.69 -0.99 8.66
N VAL A 51 -10.01 0.30 8.60
CA VAL A 51 -11.40 0.77 8.74
C VAL A 51 -12.30 0.18 7.66
N LEU A 52 -11.86 0.23 6.39
CA LEU A 52 -12.64 -0.34 5.29
C LEU A 52 -12.71 -1.87 5.34
N GLY A 53 -11.65 -2.52 5.83
CA GLY A 53 -11.63 -3.96 6.11
C GLY A 53 -12.65 -4.36 7.17
N ILE A 54 -12.73 -3.60 8.28
CA ILE A 54 -13.73 -3.84 9.34
C ILE A 54 -15.15 -3.63 8.78
N ILE A 55 -15.40 -2.50 8.10
CA ILE A 55 -16.72 -2.20 7.53
C ILE A 55 -17.14 -3.29 6.54
N SER A 56 -16.25 -3.66 5.61
CA SER A 56 -16.55 -4.71 4.62
C SER A 56 -16.80 -6.07 5.27
N THR A 57 -16.03 -6.45 6.29
CA THR A 57 -16.24 -7.70 7.05
C THR A 57 -17.62 -7.71 7.70
N LEU A 58 -18.03 -6.61 8.34
CA LEU A 58 -19.35 -6.49 8.96
C LEU A 58 -20.48 -6.57 7.91
N VAL A 59 -20.33 -5.89 6.79
CA VAL A 59 -21.32 -5.94 5.69
C VAL A 59 -21.45 -7.34 5.10
N ILE A 60 -20.34 -8.07 4.95
CA ILE A 60 -20.35 -9.46 4.48
C ILE A 60 -21.10 -10.35 5.47
N TYR A 61 -20.82 -10.20 6.77
CA TYR A 61 -21.51 -10.94 7.82
C TYR A 61 -23.02 -10.73 7.79
N PHE A 62 -23.48 -9.47 7.71
CA PHE A 62 -24.92 -9.17 7.66
C PHE A 62 -25.62 -9.71 6.41
N LYS A 63 -24.90 -9.98 5.32
CA LYS A 63 -25.48 -10.47 4.05
C LYS A 63 -25.39 -11.97 3.87
N THR A 64 -24.36 -12.59 4.41
CA THR A 64 -24.00 -13.99 4.10
C THR A 64 -23.85 -14.87 5.33
N GLU A 65 -23.88 -14.27 6.53
CA GLU A 65 -23.59 -14.90 7.83
C GLU A 65 -22.16 -15.48 7.94
N VAL A 66 -21.31 -15.26 6.93
CA VAL A 66 -19.90 -15.66 6.94
C VAL A 66 -19.05 -14.61 7.67
N PHE A 67 -18.24 -15.05 8.63
CA PHE A 67 -17.34 -14.18 9.39
C PHE A 67 -15.97 -14.83 9.63
N SER A 68 -14.91 -14.16 9.19
CA SER A 68 -13.54 -14.58 9.47
C SER A 68 -12.97 -13.82 10.68
N TRP A 69 -12.97 -14.48 11.84
CA TRP A 69 -12.39 -13.92 13.07
C TRP A 69 -10.93 -13.51 12.89
N VAL A 70 -10.14 -14.32 12.20
CA VAL A 70 -8.71 -14.06 11.98
C VAL A 70 -8.51 -12.74 11.22
N LEU A 71 -9.23 -12.54 10.11
CA LEU A 71 -9.07 -11.34 9.28
C LEU A 71 -9.66 -10.10 9.98
N PHE A 72 -10.78 -10.26 10.70
CA PHE A 72 -11.30 -9.18 11.55
C PHE A 72 -10.30 -8.74 12.61
N PHE A 73 -9.67 -9.67 13.33
CA PHE A 73 -8.66 -9.35 14.34
C PHE A 73 -7.42 -8.70 13.71
N ILE A 74 -6.98 -9.14 12.53
CA ILE A 74 -5.89 -8.47 11.81
C ILE A 74 -6.25 -7.01 11.53
N PHE A 75 -7.44 -6.74 10.99
CA PHE A 75 -7.87 -5.36 10.76
C PHE A 75 -7.98 -4.57 12.07
N LEU A 76 -8.53 -5.15 13.13
CA LEU A 76 -8.68 -4.50 14.43
C LEU A 76 -7.33 -4.15 15.06
N VAL A 77 -6.37 -5.07 15.07
CA VAL A 77 -5.02 -4.84 15.59
C VAL A 77 -4.32 -3.75 14.81
N VAL A 78 -4.42 -3.76 13.47
CA VAL A 78 -3.84 -2.72 12.62
C VAL A 78 -4.50 -1.36 12.88
N PHE A 79 -5.83 -1.33 13.03
CA PHE A 79 -6.58 -0.11 13.32
C PHE A 79 -6.17 0.49 14.68
N LEU A 80 -6.19 -0.32 15.75
CA LEU A 80 -5.81 0.11 17.09
C LEU A 80 -4.33 0.51 17.17
N GLY A 81 -3.44 -0.25 16.53
CA GLY A 81 -2.01 0.09 16.44
C GLY A 81 -1.77 1.40 15.69
N GLY A 82 -2.48 1.62 14.58
CA GLY A 82 -2.45 2.87 13.84
C GLY A 82 -2.94 4.07 14.67
N LEU A 83 -4.08 3.92 15.35
CA LEU A 83 -4.61 4.95 16.26
C LEU A 83 -3.65 5.25 17.41
N PHE A 84 -3.07 4.22 18.03
CA PHE A 84 -2.08 4.36 19.08
C PHE A 84 -0.90 5.23 18.62
N ILE A 85 -0.36 4.98 17.43
CA ILE A 85 0.73 5.77 16.85
C ILE A 85 0.31 7.23 16.63
N ILE A 86 -0.90 7.47 16.11
CA ILE A 86 -1.39 8.82 15.83
C ILE A 86 -1.62 9.62 17.12
N ILE A 87 -2.27 9.03 18.12
CA ILE A 87 -2.68 9.70 19.36
C ILE A 87 -1.46 9.91 20.26
N LEU A 88 -0.81 8.84 20.71
CA LEU A 88 0.26 8.90 21.71
C LEU A 88 1.55 9.49 21.15
N SER A 89 1.89 9.14 19.89
CA SER A 89 3.00 9.72 19.14
C SER A 89 4.25 10.00 20.00
N PRO A 90 4.82 8.97 20.66
CA PRO A 90 5.92 9.16 21.59
C PRO A 90 7.14 9.76 20.88
N LYS A 91 7.66 10.86 21.43
CA LYS A 91 8.95 11.43 21.01
C LYS A 91 10.08 10.69 21.71
N PHE A 92 10.90 9.99 20.93
CA PHE A 92 12.09 9.33 21.46
C PHE A 92 13.28 10.29 21.47
N LYS A 93 14.08 10.30 22.54
CA LYS A 93 15.28 11.14 22.64
C LYS A 93 16.37 10.62 21.71
N GLU A 94 17.06 11.53 21.02
CA GLU A 94 18.22 11.18 20.17
C GLU A 94 19.30 10.50 21.02
N THR A 95 19.99 9.51 20.42
CA THR A 95 20.98 8.68 21.11
C THR A 95 22.36 8.84 20.47
N LYS A 96 23.42 8.65 21.25
CA LYS A 96 24.81 8.73 20.73
C LYS A 96 25.14 7.65 19.68
N ASN A 97 24.40 6.53 19.66
CA ASN A 97 24.59 5.47 18.67
C ASN A 97 24.00 5.89 17.31
N LYS A 98 24.85 6.05 16.30
CA LYS A 98 24.49 6.51 14.95
C LYS A 98 23.39 5.67 14.27
N TRP A 99 23.34 4.36 14.51
CA TRP A 99 22.30 3.49 13.93
C TRP A 99 20.96 3.70 14.60
N LEU A 100 20.96 3.73 15.94
CA LEU A 100 19.76 3.93 16.73
C LEU A 100 19.19 5.34 16.53
N ASP A 101 20.06 6.34 16.44
CA ASP A 101 19.69 7.73 16.17
C ASP A 101 18.96 7.90 14.82
N ARG A 102 19.45 7.23 13.76
CA ARG A 102 18.77 7.24 12.45
C ARG A 102 17.37 6.63 12.53
N PHE A 103 17.22 5.52 13.25
CA PHE A 103 15.93 4.86 13.43
C PHE A 103 14.95 5.75 14.23
N ILE A 104 15.44 6.35 15.32
CA ILE A 104 14.71 7.32 16.14
C ILE A 104 14.26 8.51 15.29
N LYS A 105 15.11 9.03 14.40
CA LYS A 105 14.76 10.12 13.49
C LYS A 105 13.66 9.75 12.49
N VAL A 106 13.64 8.52 11.98
CA VAL A 106 12.54 8.04 11.12
C VAL A 106 11.22 7.96 11.89
N ILE A 107 11.23 7.42 13.11
CA ILE A 107 10.03 7.34 13.97
C ILE A 107 9.54 8.74 14.34
N ASN A 108 10.44 9.58 14.84
CA ASN A 108 10.13 10.97 15.20
C ASN A 108 9.70 11.80 13.98
N GLY A 109 10.07 11.39 12.77
CA GLY A 109 9.67 12.04 11.53
C GLY A 109 8.14 12.00 11.27
N TRP A 110 7.38 11.15 11.97
CA TRP A 110 5.91 11.25 12.04
C TRP A 110 5.44 12.66 12.47
N HIS A 111 6.20 13.32 13.35
CA HIS A 111 5.89 14.68 13.80
C HIS A 111 5.99 15.75 12.71
N LEU A 112 6.70 15.48 11.60
CA LEU A 112 6.74 16.39 10.44
C LEU A 112 5.37 16.49 9.76
N ILE A 113 4.57 15.42 9.82
CA ILE A 113 3.26 15.34 9.16
C ILE A 113 2.13 15.58 10.18
N LYS A 114 2.27 15.11 11.42
CA LYS A 114 1.23 15.19 12.46
C LYS A 114 0.69 16.61 12.71
N HIS A 115 1.53 17.63 12.59
CA HIS A 115 1.13 19.02 12.87
C HIS A 115 0.40 19.71 11.69
N ASN A 116 0.32 19.05 10.53
CA ASN A 116 -0.35 19.62 9.37
C ASN A 116 -1.65 18.84 9.07
N PRO A 117 -2.78 19.24 9.68
CA PRO A 117 -4.05 18.53 9.50
C PRO A 117 -4.48 18.47 8.04
N LYS A 118 -4.14 19.48 7.23
CA LYS A 118 -4.42 19.48 5.79
C LYS A 118 -3.72 18.32 5.07
N ILE A 119 -2.45 18.06 5.38
CA ILE A 119 -1.71 16.94 4.77
C ILE A 119 -2.29 15.60 5.20
N ILE A 120 -2.64 15.45 6.48
CA ILE A 120 -3.23 14.21 7.00
C ILE A 120 -4.58 13.94 6.32
N THR A 121 -5.50 14.92 6.35
CA THR A 121 -6.82 14.80 5.74
C THR A 121 -6.72 14.52 4.24
N LEU A 122 -5.85 15.24 3.52
CA LEU A 122 -5.66 15.01 2.09
C LEU A 122 -5.10 13.60 1.81
N THR A 123 -4.16 13.12 2.64
CA THR A 123 -3.60 11.77 2.49
C THR A 123 -4.65 10.69 2.77
N ILE A 124 -5.50 10.89 3.78
CA ILE A 124 -6.63 9.99 4.08
C ILE A 124 -7.61 9.95 2.89
N ILE A 125 -8.03 11.12 2.39
CA ILE A 125 -8.96 11.20 1.25
C ILE A 125 -8.37 10.55 0.00
N ILE A 126 -7.13 10.88 -0.36
CA ILE A 126 -6.45 10.30 -1.52
C ILE A 126 -6.35 8.79 -1.36
N THR A 127 -6.01 8.30 -0.17
CA THR A 127 -5.90 6.86 0.07
C THR A 127 -7.26 6.16 -0.02
N PHE A 128 -8.29 6.75 0.56
CA PHE A 128 -9.65 6.23 0.48
C PHE A 128 -10.11 6.12 -0.98
N VAL A 129 -9.93 7.18 -1.77
CA VAL A 129 -10.24 7.17 -3.20
C VAL A 129 -9.39 6.14 -3.94
N GLN A 130 -8.09 6.06 -3.66
CA GLN A 130 -7.20 5.07 -4.27
C GLN A 130 -7.67 3.64 -3.99
N LEU A 131 -8.10 3.35 -2.76
CA LEU A 131 -8.57 2.03 -2.36
C LEU A 131 -9.92 1.71 -3.03
N LEU A 132 -10.84 2.67 -3.14
CA LEU A 132 -12.09 2.49 -3.89
C LEU A 132 -11.84 2.25 -5.38
N LEU A 133 -10.92 2.99 -6.01
CA LEU A 133 -10.54 2.76 -7.40
C LEU A 133 -9.89 1.38 -7.58
N SER A 134 -9.05 0.96 -6.63
CA SER A 134 -8.45 -0.38 -6.64
C SER A 134 -9.50 -1.47 -6.49
N THR A 135 -10.50 -1.24 -5.64
CA THR A 135 -11.66 -2.12 -5.43
C THR A 135 -12.49 -2.23 -6.70
N LEU A 136 -12.81 -1.09 -7.33
CA LEU A 136 -13.56 -1.06 -8.59
C LEU A 136 -12.80 -1.82 -9.69
N MET A 137 -11.48 -1.61 -9.78
CA MET A 137 -10.65 -2.30 -10.75
C MET A 137 -10.68 -3.82 -10.53
N LEU A 138 -10.55 -4.29 -9.29
CA LEU A 138 -10.64 -5.72 -8.96
C LEU A 138 -12.05 -6.29 -9.18
N TYR A 139 -13.09 -5.49 -8.92
CA TYR A 139 -14.48 -5.87 -9.16
C TYR A 139 -14.74 -6.09 -10.65
N LEU A 140 -14.26 -5.19 -11.51
CA LEU A 140 -14.32 -5.35 -12.97
C LEU A 140 -13.53 -6.56 -13.45
N GLN A 141 -12.41 -6.91 -12.80
CA GLN A 141 -11.65 -8.12 -13.13
C GLN A 141 -12.46 -9.39 -12.86
N PHE A 142 -13.16 -9.48 -11.73
CA PHE A 142 -14.06 -10.62 -11.45
C PHE A 142 -15.21 -10.69 -12.46
N LEU A 143 -15.84 -9.56 -12.78
CA LEU A 143 -16.92 -9.51 -13.78
C LEU A 143 -16.46 -9.94 -15.18
N THR A 144 -15.20 -9.65 -15.55
CA THR A 144 -14.64 -10.07 -16.84
C THR A 144 -14.63 -11.59 -17.01
N PHE A 145 -14.51 -12.33 -15.91
CA PHE A 145 -14.58 -13.80 -15.90
C PHE A 145 -15.98 -14.33 -15.62
N GLY A 146 -17.01 -13.48 -15.59
CA GLY A 146 -18.39 -13.87 -15.28
C GLY A 146 -18.62 -14.26 -13.82
N ILE A 147 -17.73 -13.84 -12.91
CA ILE A 147 -17.82 -14.18 -11.49
C ILE A 147 -18.63 -13.11 -10.78
N GLU A 148 -19.81 -13.49 -10.28
CA GLU A 148 -20.65 -12.62 -9.47
C GLU A 148 -20.10 -12.53 -8.05
N ILE A 149 -19.71 -11.33 -7.65
CA ILE A 149 -19.12 -11.07 -6.34
C ILE A 149 -19.69 -9.78 -5.77
N SER A 150 -19.89 -9.70 -4.46
CA SER A 150 -20.37 -8.45 -3.86
C SER A 150 -19.26 -7.39 -3.84
N PHE A 151 -19.61 -6.12 -4.00
CA PHE A 151 -18.63 -5.03 -3.87
C PHE A 151 -17.95 -5.02 -2.49
N ALA A 152 -18.66 -5.42 -1.43
CA ALA A 152 -18.10 -5.54 -0.08
C ALA A 152 -17.02 -6.62 0.00
N SER A 153 -17.23 -7.78 -0.65
CA SER A 153 -16.24 -8.85 -0.78
C SER A 153 -14.97 -8.37 -1.49
N VAL A 154 -15.11 -7.59 -2.57
CA VAL A 154 -13.94 -7.05 -3.28
C VAL A 154 -13.25 -5.94 -2.49
N LEU A 155 -14.01 -5.12 -1.76
CA LEU A 155 -13.46 -4.09 -0.88
C LEU A 155 -12.62 -4.71 0.24
N PHE A 156 -13.12 -5.82 0.81
CA PHE A 156 -12.39 -6.64 1.78
C PHE A 156 -11.07 -7.17 1.21
N LEU A 157 -11.09 -7.76 0.01
CA LEU A 157 -9.87 -8.23 -0.66
C LEU A 157 -8.88 -7.11 -0.98
N SER A 158 -9.39 -5.93 -1.33
CA SER A 158 -8.55 -4.76 -1.61
C SER A 158 -7.93 -4.18 -0.32
N ALA A 159 -8.66 -4.21 0.79
CA ALA A 159 -8.18 -3.77 2.10
C ALA A 159 -7.03 -4.67 2.59
N ILE A 160 -7.20 -6.00 2.58
CA ILE A 160 -6.15 -6.93 2.99
C ILE A 160 -4.92 -6.87 2.06
N GLY A 161 -5.14 -6.70 0.75
CA GLY A 161 -4.07 -6.48 -0.22
C GLY A 161 -3.23 -5.24 0.10
N ASN A 162 -3.85 -4.16 0.60
CA ASN A 162 -3.11 -2.96 1.03
C ASN A 162 -2.29 -3.20 2.30
N LEU A 163 -2.76 -4.01 3.26
CA LEU A 163 -1.96 -4.37 4.43
C LEU A 163 -0.71 -5.19 4.05
N SER A 164 -0.79 -5.92 2.95
CA SER A 164 0.27 -6.80 2.44
C SER A 164 1.49 -6.05 1.87
N ILE A 165 1.37 -4.73 1.69
CA ILE A 165 2.40 -3.85 1.12
C ILE A 165 3.76 -4.02 1.82
N LEU A 166 3.79 -4.27 3.13
CA LEU A 166 5.06 -4.40 3.89
C LEU A 166 5.79 -5.72 3.62
N ILE A 167 5.08 -6.75 3.20
CA ILE A 167 5.59 -8.12 3.03
C ILE A 167 6.27 -8.27 1.65
N GLY A 168 6.11 -7.28 0.78
CA GLY A 168 6.59 -7.27 -0.60
C GLY A 168 8.11 -7.26 -0.75
N ILE A 169 8.72 -8.45 -0.65
CA ILE A 169 10.17 -8.66 -0.79
C ILE A 169 10.53 -9.09 -2.22
N THR A 170 9.63 -9.80 -2.90
CA THR A 170 9.83 -10.30 -4.27
C THR A 170 9.62 -9.20 -5.32
N PRO A 171 10.23 -9.32 -6.52
CA PRO A 171 9.96 -8.41 -7.63
C PRO A 171 8.47 -8.34 -7.94
N GLY A 172 7.92 -7.12 -7.94
CA GLY A 172 6.49 -6.88 -8.12
C GLY A 172 5.58 -7.52 -7.07
N ASN A 173 6.08 -8.00 -5.93
CA ASN A 173 5.34 -8.83 -4.97
C ASN A 173 4.78 -10.14 -5.58
N LEU A 174 5.44 -10.69 -6.60
CA LEU A 174 5.05 -11.97 -7.21
C LEU A 174 4.94 -13.07 -6.15
N GLY A 175 3.84 -13.83 -6.20
CA GLY A 175 3.51 -14.92 -5.29
C GLY A 175 2.84 -14.45 -4.00
N ILE A 176 3.32 -13.34 -3.41
CA ILE A 176 2.80 -12.85 -2.12
C ILE A 176 1.42 -12.23 -2.27
N SER A 177 1.22 -11.35 -3.26
CA SER A 177 -0.09 -10.74 -3.49
C SER A 177 -1.14 -11.76 -3.88
N GLU A 178 -0.78 -12.73 -4.74
CA GLU A 178 -1.70 -13.76 -5.21
C GLU A 178 -2.10 -14.68 -4.06
N ALA A 179 -1.13 -15.12 -3.25
CA ALA A 179 -1.41 -15.96 -2.08
C ALA A 179 -2.37 -15.24 -1.13
N ILE A 180 -2.12 -13.97 -0.80
CA ILE A 180 -2.96 -13.24 0.15
C ILE A 180 -4.36 -13.03 -0.43
N THR A 181 -4.48 -12.69 -1.71
CA THR A 181 -5.80 -12.58 -2.37
C THR A 181 -6.53 -13.93 -2.34
N VAL A 182 -5.89 -15.03 -2.73
CA VAL A 182 -6.50 -16.38 -2.76
C VAL A 182 -6.92 -16.84 -1.36
N PHE A 183 -6.03 -16.76 -0.36
CA PHE A 183 -6.35 -17.18 1.00
C PHE A 183 -7.44 -16.32 1.63
N SER A 184 -7.44 -15.01 1.38
CA SER A 184 -8.48 -14.11 1.91
C SER A 184 -9.82 -14.35 1.19
N ALA A 185 -9.80 -14.60 -0.11
CA ALA A 185 -10.98 -14.87 -0.92
C ALA A 185 -11.67 -16.19 -0.52
N ALA A 186 -10.89 -17.22 -0.18
CA ALA A 186 -11.40 -18.48 0.33
C ALA A 186 -12.25 -18.29 1.60
N THR A 187 -11.92 -17.33 2.47
CA THR A 187 -12.69 -17.06 3.70
C THR A 187 -14.09 -16.49 3.47
N ILE A 188 -14.37 -16.02 2.25
CA ILE A 188 -15.64 -15.44 1.85
C ILE A 188 -16.29 -16.24 0.71
N GLY A 189 -15.90 -17.50 0.57
CA GLY A 189 -16.53 -18.48 -0.34
C GLY A 189 -16.10 -18.38 -1.80
N ILE A 190 -15.07 -17.60 -2.13
CA ILE A 190 -14.54 -17.49 -3.50
C ILE A 190 -13.48 -18.55 -3.72
N THR A 191 -13.54 -19.24 -4.86
CA THR A 191 -12.60 -20.31 -5.15
C THR A 191 -11.19 -19.77 -5.46
N PRO A 192 -10.13 -20.58 -5.23
CA PRO A 192 -8.78 -20.22 -5.62
C PRO A 192 -8.63 -19.93 -7.12
N ALA A 193 -9.34 -20.68 -7.97
CA ALA A 193 -9.29 -20.48 -9.42
C ALA A 193 -9.85 -19.13 -9.84
N GLU A 194 -10.99 -18.73 -9.27
CA GLU A 194 -11.65 -17.44 -9.52
C GLU A 194 -10.79 -16.26 -9.09
N SER A 195 -10.32 -16.31 -7.84
CA SER A 195 -9.49 -15.24 -7.25
C SER A 195 -8.13 -15.10 -7.93
N LEU A 196 -7.50 -16.23 -8.32
CA LEU A 196 -6.25 -16.21 -9.07
C LEU A 196 -6.43 -15.66 -10.48
N SER A 197 -7.52 -16.03 -11.17
CA SER A 197 -7.80 -15.54 -12.54
C SER A 197 -7.95 -14.02 -12.55
N ALA A 198 -8.75 -13.46 -11.63
CA ALA A 198 -8.91 -12.02 -11.47
C ALA A 198 -7.58 -11.32 -11.14
N ALA A 199 -6.81 -11.86 -10.19
CA ALA A 199 -5.52 -11.31 -9.80
C ALA A 199 -4.52 -11.30 -10.98
N LEU A 200 -4.43 -12.39 -11.74
CA LEU A 200 -3.53 -12.51 -12.90
C LEU A 200 -3.91 -11.54 -14.02
N LEU A 201 -5.21 -11.32 -14.27
CA LEU A 201 -5.66 -10.30 -15.22
C LEU A 201 -5.22 -8.90 -14.78
N GLY A 202 -5.41 -8.56 -13.49
CA GLY A 202 -4.95 -7.31 -12.92
C GLY A 202 -3.43 -7.12 -13.07
N ARG A 203 -2.66 -8.19 -12.87
CA ARG A 203 -1.21 -8.17 -13.13
C ARG A 203 -0.92 -7.92 -14.59
N ALA A 204 -1.50 -8.68 -15.52
CA ALA A 204 -1.25 -8.53 -16.95
C ALA A 204 -1.48 -7.08 -17.42
N VAL A 205 -2.59 -6.46 -17.01
CA VAL A 205 -2.88 -5.05 -17.31
C VAL A 205 -1.81 -4.13 -16.71
N SER A 206 -1.47 -4.31 -15.43
CA SER A 206 -0.45 -3.47 -14.79
C SER A 206 0.94 -3.63 -15.42
N LEU A 207 1.31 -4.83 -15.86
CA LEU A 207 2.56 -5.13 -16.54
C LEU A 207 2.63 -4.36 -17.85
N VAL A 208 1.59 -4.46 -18.69
CA VAL A 208 1.52 -3.75 -19.98
C VAL A 208 1.68 -2.25 -19.77
N VAL A 209 0.93 -1.66 -18.84
CA VAL A 209 0.99 -0.22 -18.55
C VAL A 209 2.38 0.19 -18.04
N LEU A 210 2.97 -0.58 -17.11
CA LEU A 210 4.27 -0.25 -16.54
C LEU A 210 5.42 -0.47 -17.51
N PHE A 211 5.38 -1.49 -18.37
CA PHE A 211 6.43 -1.73 -19.37
C PHE A 211 6.40 -0.71 -20.50
N ILE A 212 5.22 -0.22 -20.90
CA ILE A 212 5.10 0.82 -21.92
C ILE A 212 5.49 2.19 -21.34
N LEU A 213 4.84 2.61 -20.26
CA LEU A 213 5.00 3.96 -19.73
C LEU A 213 6.24 4.12 -18.85
N GLY A 214 6.69 3.03 -18.20
CA GLY A 214 7.83 3.03 -17.28
C GLY A 214 9.10 3.58 -17.88
N PRO A 215 9.61 3.04 -19.00
CA PRO A 215 10.81 3.52 -19.68
C PRO A 215 10.68 4.96 -20.16
N ILE A 216 9.53 5.32 -20.77
CA ILE A 216 9.27 6.66 -21.32
C ILE A 216 9.39 7.72 -20.21
N PHE A 217 8.67 7.53 -19.10
CA PHE A 217 8.71 8.47 -17.99
C PHE A 217 10.04 8.41 -17.22
N SER A 218 10.71 7.26 -17.17
CA SER A 218 12.03 7.15 -16.55
C SER A 218 13.07 7.97 -17.30
N TRP A 219 13.06 7.89 -18.64
CA TRP A 219 13.92 8.70 -19.49
C TRP A 219 13.64 10.20 -19.34
N ALA A 220 12.36 10.60 -19.37
CA ALA A 220 11.96 11.99 -19.17
C ALA A 220 12.41 12.54 -17.80
N LEU A 221 12.33 11.72 -16.76
CA LEU A 221 12.76 12.09 -15.41
C LEU A 221 14.28 12.22 -15.30
N MET A 222 15.04 11.30 -15.90
CA MET A 222 16.51 11.31 -15.89
C MET A 222 17.09 12.51 -16.67
N ARG A 223 16.47 12.91 -17.79
CA ARG A 223 16.87 14.14 -18.51
C ARG A 223 16.82 15.37 -17.63
N LYS A 224 15.78 15.51 -16.79
CA LYS A 224 15.65 16.65 -15.86
C LYS A 224 16.74 16.66 -14.79
N ILE A 225 17.37 15.53 -14.44
CA ILE A 225 18.48 15.52 -13.48
C ILE A 225 19.74 16.12 -14.11
N LYS A 226 20.04 15.76 -15.36
CA LYS A 226 21.26 16.20 -16.06
C LYS A 226 21.29 17.70 -16.40
N THR A 227 20.14 18.36 -16.48
CA THR A 227 20.04 19.79 -16.82
C THR A 227 20.20 20.76 -15.65
N LYS A 228 20.26 20.28 -14.39
CA LYS A 228 20.78 21.07 -13.26
C LYS A 228 22.28 20.77 -13.14
N LYS A 229 23.11 21.52 -13.86
CA LYS A 229 24.49 21.77 -13.45
C LYS A 229 24.54 23.22 -12.99
#